data_AF-A0A363UPQ8-F1
#
_entry.id   AF-A0A363UPQ8-F1
#
_cell.length_a   1.000
_cell.length_b   1.000
_cell.length_c   1.000
_cell.angle_alpha   90.00
_cell.angle_beta   90.00
_cell.angle_gamma   90.00
#
_symmetry.space_group_name_H-M   'P 1'
#
loop_
_entity.id
_entity.type
_entity.pdbx_description
1 polymer ?
#
loop_
_entity_poly.entity_id
_entity_poly.type
_entity_poly.pdbx_seq_one_letter_code
_entity_poly.pdbx_strand_id
1 'polypeptide(L)'
;MLKILCTAAVGFALPLVGLANDHPAQAALLGMSELERKAAFSRVLVTSDQACGGGVQTLIDAKRFDLNNNAYWYLRCAGGEQYEVYIRPDATGSTHITRCSVLAQYGLSCPAALSDD
;
A
#
# COMPACT_ATOMS: atom_id res chain seq x y z
N MET A 1 60.25 14.30 25.74
CA MET A 1 59.58 14.65 24.48
C MET A 1 58.79 13.43 24.00
N LEU A 2 57.47 13.44 24.20
CA LEU A 2 56.57 12.31 23.94
C LEU A 2 55.98 12.46 22.53
N LYS A 3 56.35 11.56 21.60
CA LYS A 3 55.81 11.51 20.25
C LYS A 3 54.46 10.80 20.27
N ILE A 4 53.39 11.56 20.08
CA ILE A 4 52.02 11.06 19.89
C ILE A 4 51.98 10.37 18.53
N LEU A 5 51.89 9.03 18.55
CA LEU A 5 51.60 8.23 17.36
C LEU A 5 50.12 8.41 17.01
N CYS A 6 49.86 8.86 15.78
CA CYS A 6 48.53 8.98 15.20
C CYS A 6 47.84 7.61 15.22
N THR A 7 46.86 7.46 16.11
CA THR A 7 45.88 6.37 16.06
C THR A 7 45.07 6.55 14.77
N ALA A 8 45.26 5.64 13.82
CA ALA A 8 44.40 5.54 12.65
C ALA A 8 42.97 5.31 13.14
N ALA A 9 42.13 6.34 13.02
CA ALA A 9 40.70 6.17 13.12
C ALA A 9 40.28 5.31 11.93
N VAL A 10 40.15 4.01 12.15
CA VAL A 10 39.42 3.12 11.25
C VAL A 10 37.97 3.60 11.35
N GLY A 11 37.63 4.56 10.50
CA GLY A 11 36.26 4.97 10.27
C GLY A 11 35.53 3.77 9.71
N PHE A 12 34.91 2.98 10.58
CA PHE A 12 33.80 2.13 10.19
C PHE A 12 32.68 3.08 9.76
N ALA A 13 32.70 3.45 8.47
CA ALA A 13 31.52 3.90 7.79
C ALA A 13 30.56 2.72 7.86
N LEU A 14 29.72 2.68 8.89
CA LEU A 14 28.52 1.88 8.86
C LEU A 14 27.81 2.33 7.58
N PRO A 15 27.60 1.45 6.59
CA PRO A 15 26.69 1.80 5.52
C PRO A 15 25.39 2.18 6.22
N LEU A 16 24.95 3.43 6.03
CA LEU A 16 23.56 3.79 6.22
C LEU A 16 22.81 2.89 5.26
N VAL A 17 22.45 1.69 5.75
CA VAL A 17 21.50 0.82 5.09
C VAL A 17 20.24 1.66 5.10
N GLY A 18 20.01 2.35 3.99
CA GLY A 18 18.74 3.00 3.76
C GLY A 18 17.70 1.93 4.05
N LEU A 19 16.79 2.22 4.97
CA LEU A 19 15.59 1.43 5.16
C LEU A 19 14.86 1.51 3.82
N ALA A 20 15.22 0.64 2.89
CA ALA A 20 14.41 0.39 1.73
C ALA A 20 13.04 0.07 2.32
N ASN A 21 12.05 0.90 2.03
CA ASN A 21 10.69 0.53 2.36
C ASN A 21 10.48 -0.79 1.63
N ASP A 22 10.36 -1.89 2.38
CA ASP A 22 10.09 -3.23 1.86
C ASP A 22 8.75 -3.30 1.10
N HIS A 23 8.06 -2.16 0.97
CA HIS A 23 6.86 -1.99 0.17
C HIS A 23 6.73 -0.53 -0.36
N PRO A 24 7.45 -0.15 -1.43
CA PRO A 24 7.56 1.25 -1.88
C PRO A 24 6.23 1.85 -2.33
N ALA A 25 5.40 1.09 -3.06
CA ALA A 25 4.07 1.54 -3.50
C ALA A 25 3.13 1.82 -2.31
N GLN A 26 3.19 0.99 -1.26
CA GLN A 26 2.40 1.19 -0.05
C GLN A 26 2.84 2.44 0.70
N ALA A 27 4.15 2.64 0.85
CA ALA A 27 4.70 3.83 1.47
C ALA A 27 4.28 5.10 0.72
N ALA A 28 4.28 5.08 -0.62
CA ALA A 28 3.79 6.18 -1.43
C ALA A 28 2.30 6.46 -1.19
N LEU A 29 1.46 5.43 -1.20
CA LEU A 29 0.01 5.58 -0.95
C LEU A 29 -0.31 6.09 0.45
N LEU A 30 0.46 5.69 1.47
CA LEU A 30 0.31 6.19 2.83
C LEU A 30 0.75 7.65 2.98
N GLY A 31 1.71 8.10 2.15
CA GLY A 31 2.16 9.49 2.11
C GLY A 31 1.23 10.44 1.34
N MET A 32 0.26 9.92 0.58
CA MET A 32 -0.72 10.73 -0.16
C MET A 32 -1.83 11.26 0.75
N SER A 33 -2.37 12.43 0.42
CA SER A 33 -3.67 12.85 0.98
C SER A 33 -4.76 11.84 0.60
N GLU A 34 -5.86 11.84 1.36
CA GLU A 34 -6.99 10.95 1.05
C GLU A 34 -7.55 11.20 -0.37
N LEU A 35 -7.61 12.47 -0.79
CA LEU A 35 -8.07 12.84 -2.13
C LEU A 35 -7.15 12.28 -3.23
N GLU A 36 -5.84 12.46 -3.09
CA GLU A 36 -4.86 11.93 -4.06
C GLU A 36 -4.90 10.40 -4.12
N ARG A 37 -5.06 9.75 -2.97
CA ARG A 37 -5.15 8.30 -2.85
C ARG A 37 -6.43 7.76 -3.51
N LYS A 38 -7.58 8.41 -3.27
CA LYS A 38 -8.84 8.11 -3.98
C LYS A 38 -8.69 8.24 -5.49
N ALA A 39 -8.01 9.29 -5.95
CA ALA A 39 -7.73 9.49 -7.36
C ALA A 39 -6.80 8.40 -7.94
N ALA A 40 -5.76 8.00 -7.19
CA ALA A 40 -4.87 6.91 -7.59
C ALA A 40 -5.63 5.58 -7.74
N PHE A 41 -6.44 5.20 -6.75
CA PHE A 41 -7.26 3.99 -6.84
C PHE A 41 -8.33 4.05 -7.93
N SER A 42 -8.91 5.23 -8.16
CA SER A 42 -9.85 5.43 -9.28
C SER A 42 -9.17 5.13 -10.62
N ARG A 43 -7.92 5.58 -10.83
CA ARG A 43 -7.15 5.30 -12.04
C ARG A 43 -6.86 3.80 -12.17
N VAL A 44 -6.41 3.15 -11.09
CA VAL A 44 -6.12 1.71 -11.06
C VAL A 44 -7.35 0.87 -11.43
N LEU A 45 -8.53 1.23 -10.92
CA LEU A 45 -9.78 0.56 -11.26
C LEU A 45 -10.16 0.77 -12.73
N VAL A 46 -10.03 1.99 -13.25
CA VAL A 46 -10.30 2.28 -14.67
C VAL A 46 -9.36 1.50 -15.58
N THR A 47 -8.06 1.44 -15.29
CA THR A 47 -7.09 0.69 -16.09
C THR A 47 -7.27 -0.82 -16.01
N SER A 48 -8.08 -1.30 -15.06
CA SER A 48 -8.39 -2.72 -14.87
C SER A 48 -9.80 -3.10 -15.34
N ASP A 49 -10.45 -2.23 -16.13
CA ASP A 49 -11.84 -2.38 -16.58
C ASP A 49 -12.87 -2.54 -15.44
N GLN A 50 -12.57 -2.00 -14.26
CA GLN A 50 -13.42 -2.01 -13.06
C GLN A 50 -13.89 -0.60 -12.66
N ALA A 51 -14.16 0.27 -13.63
CA ALA A 51 -14.43 1.69 -13.37
C ALA A 51 -15.54 1.92 -12.31
N CYS A 52 -15.24 2.71 -11.27
CA CYS A 52 -16.25 3.22 -10.35
C CYS A 52 -17.01 4.39 -10.97
N GLY A 53 -18.29 4.21 -11.28
CA GLY A 53 -19.18 5.33 -11.59
C GLY A 53 -19.29 6.27 -10.39
N GLY A 54 -18.96 7.56 -10.58
CA GLY A 54 -19.11 8.59 -9.53
C GLY A 54 -17.96 8.68 -8.51
N GLY A 55 -16.86 7.96 -8.71
CA GLY A 55 -15.63 8.06 -7.90
C GLY A 55 -15.49 6.99 -6.81
N VAL A 56 -14.29 6.91 -6.24
CA VAL A 56 -13.90 5.95 -5.20
C VAL A 56 -13.98 6.59 -3.82
N GLN A 57 -14.72 5.94 -2.92
CA GLN A 57 -14.54 6.08 -1.48
C GLN A 57 -13.52 5.01 -1.05
N THR A 58 -12.40 5.43 -0.47
CA THR A 58 -11.33 4.53 0.00
C THR A 58 -11.58 4.10 1.42
N LEU A 59 -11.31 2.84 1.72
CA LEU A 59 -11.53 2.22 3.01
C LEU A 59 -10.24 1.63 3.49
N ILE A 60 -9.73 2.34 4.49
CA ILE A 60 -8.40 2.13 4.98
C ILE A 60 -8.47 0.95 5.94
N ASP A 61 -8.16 -0.23 5.43
CA ASP A 61 -7.45 -1.23 6.23
C ASP A 61 -6.06 -1.51 5.63
N ALA A 62 -5.42 -0.43 5.16
CA ALA A 62 -4.07 -0.38 4.61
C ALA A 62 -2.97 -0.90 5.54
N LYS A 63 -3.33 -1.33 6.76
CA LYS A 63 -2.42 -1.86 7.77
C LYS A 63 -2.39 -3.39 7.78
N ARG A 64 -3.23 -4.06 7.01
CA ARG A 64 -3.16 -5.53 6.88
C ARG A 64 -2.19 -5.91 5.77
N PHE A 65 -1.04 -6.42 6.22
CA PHE A 65 -0.13 -7.20 5.39
C PHE A 65 -0.43 -8.69 5.56
N ASP A 66 -0.34 -9.46 4.49
CA ASP A 66 -0.34 -10.93 4.59
C ASP A 66 1.07 -11.49 4.89
N LEU A 67 1.21 -12.82 4.93
CA LEU A 67 2.49 -13.51 5.13
C LEU A 67 3.51 -13.27 4.00
N ASN A 68 3.07 -12.78 2.84
CA ASN A 68 3.92 -12.44 1.71
C ASN A 68 4.22 -10.93 1.64
N ASN A 69 3.86 -10.18 2.69
CA ASN A 69 3.97 -8.73 2.75
C ASN A 69 3.16 -8.00 1.68
N ASN A 70 2.04 -8.57 1.20
CA ASN A 70 1.10 -7.87 0.34
C ASN A 70 0.24 -6.92 1.16
N ALA A 71 0.14 -5.66 0.77
CA ALA A 71 -0.72 -4.67 1.43
C ALA A 71 -2.15 -4.71 0.87
N TYR A 72 -3.15 -4.83 1.75
CA TYR A 72 -4.57 -4.88 1.38
C TYR A 72 -5.26 -3.53 1.55
N TRP A 73 -6.14 -3.20 0.61
CA TRP A 73 -6.99 -2.02 0.59
C TRP A 73 -8.41 -2.44 0.23
N TYR A 74 -9.39 -1.78 0.85
CA TYR A 74 -10.79 -1.96 0.50
C TYR A 74 -11.31 -0.67 -0.13
N LEU A 75 -12.09 -0.78 -1.19
CA LEU A 75 -12.63 0.37 -1.92
C LEU A 75 -14.15 0.21 -2.02
N ARG A 76 -14.88 1.30 -1.86
CA ARG A 76 -16.32 1.38 -2.16
C ARG A 76 -16.57 2.45 -3.21
N CYS A 77 -17.22 2.10 -4.31
CA CYS A 77 -17.67 3.09 -5.29
C CYS A 77 -18.92 3.81 -4.78
N ALA A 78 -19.19 5.00 -5.31
CA ALA A 78 -20.47 5.69 -5.09
C ALA A 78 -21.69 4.86 -5.54
N GLY A 79 -21.53 4.00 -6.56
CA GLY A 79 -22.54 3.04 -7.03
C GLY A 79 -22.79 1.84 -6.10
N GLY A 80 -22.02 1.71 -5.00
CA GLY A 80 -22.16 0.65 -4.01
C GLY A 80 -21.31 -0.59 -4.26
N GLU A 81 -20.63 -0.68 -5.42
CA GLU A 81 -19.66 -1.74 -5.68
C GLU A 81 -18.49 -1.65 -4.69
N GLN A 82 -17.97 -2.81 -4.28
CA GLN A 82 -16.86 -2.90 -3.36
C GLN A 82 -15.76 -3.78 -3.94
N TYR A 83 -14.52 -3.41 -3.68
CA TYR A 83 -13.33 -4.09 -4.16
C TYR A 83 -12.35 -4.32 -3.04
N GLU A 84 -11.74 -5.50 -3.03
CA GLU A 84 -10.47 -5.73 -2.37
C GLU A 84 -9.35 -5.49 -3.40
N VAL A 85 -8.35 -4.75 -2.98
CA VAL A 85 -7.15 -4.49 -3.76
C VAL A 85 -5.95 -4.90 -2.93
N TYR A 86 -5.16 -5.86 -3.41
CA TYR A 86 -3.87 -6.12 -2.81
C TYR A 86 -2.75 -5.58 -3.71
N ILE A 87 -1.71 -5.08 -3.07
CA ILE A 87 -0.51 -4.54 -3.71
C ILE A 87 0.66 -5.39 -3.24
N ARG A 88 1.49 -5.85 -4.18
CA ARG A 88 2.70 -6.61 -3.87
C ARG A 88 3.84 -5.68 -3.44
N PRO A 89 4.78 -6.16 -2.62
CA PRO A 89 5.96 -5.39 -2.21
C PRO A 89 7.01 -5.20 -3.32
N ASP A 90 6.71 -5.53 -4.58
CA ASP A 90 7.65 -5.37 -5.69
C ASP A 90 7.87 -3.89 -6.08
N ALA A 91 8.94 -3.65 -6.84
CA ALA A 91 9.35 -2.30 -7.23
C ALA A 91 8.29 -1.51 -8.01
N THR A 92 7.35 -2.22 -8.65
CA THR A 92 6.27 -1.63 -9.45
C THR A 92 4.95 -1.51 -8.70
N GLY A 93 4.82 -2.13 -7.52
CA GLY A 93 3.57 -2.24 -6.79
C GLY A 93 2.52 -3.04 -7.55
N SER A 94 2.88 -4.22 -8.09
CA SER A 94 1.93 -5.05 -8.84
C SER A 94 0.64 -5.22 -8.05
N THR A 95 -0.48 -4.88 -8.69
CA THR A 95 -1.78 -4.77 -8.03
C THR A 95 -2.75 -5.81 -8.56
N HIS A 96 -3.57 -6.37 -7.68
CA HIS A 96 -4.69 -7.24 -8.04
C HIS A 96 -5.97 -6.69 -7.45
N ILE A 97 -7.06 -6.82 -8.19
CA ILE A 97 -8.36 -6.25 -7.84
C ILE A 97 -9.38 -7.38 -7.90
N THR A 98 -10.13 -7.54 -6.81
CA THR A 98 -11.21 -8.51 -6.72
C THR A 98 -12.49 -7.82 -6.28
N ARG A 99 -13.60 -8.05 -7.00
CA ARG A 99 -14.92 -7.60 -6.52
C ARG A 99 -15.31 -8.36 -5.26
N CYS A 100 -15.78 -7.66 -4.24
CA CYS A 100 -16.21 -8.28 -2.99
C CYS A 100 -17.37 -9.28 -3.19
N SER A 101 -18.22 -9.07 -4.21
CA SER A 101 -19.27 -10.02 -4.58
C SER A 101 -18.75 -11.34 -5.13
N VAL A 102 -17.52 -11.37 -5.67
CA VAL A 102 -16.85 -12.62 -6.08
C VAL A 102 -16.30 -13.32 -4.83
N LEU A 103 -15.66 -12.60 -3.91
CA LEU A 103 -15.19 -13.15 -2.64
C LEU A 103 -16.32 -13.79 -1.82
N ALA A 104 -17.49 -13.16 -1.79
CA ALA A 104 -18.68 -13.65 -1.09
C ALA A 104 -19.14 -15.04 -1.57
N GLN A 105 -18.91 -15.39 -2.84
CA GLN A 105 -19.24 -16.71 -3.39
C GLN A 105 -18.38 -17.83 -2.78
N TYR A 106 -17.22 -17.48 -2.21
CA TYR A 106 -16.29 -18.38 -1.55
C TYR A 106 -16.36 -18.28 -0.01
N GLY A 107 -17.37 -17.60 0.54
CA GLY A 107 -17.51 -17.39 1.99
C GLY A 107 -16.52 -16.38 2.57
N LEU A 108 -15.84 -15.59 1.73
CA LEU A 108 -14.97 -14.50 2.14
C LEU A 108 -15.76 -13.18 2.09
N SER A 109 -15.47 -12.24 2.99
CA SER A 109 -16.18 -10.95 3.03
C SER A 109 -15.22 -9.78 3.10
N CYS A 110 -15.44 -8.78 2.25
CA CYS A 110 -14.87 -7.45 2.51
C CYS A 110 -15.47 -6.86 3.80
N PRO A 111 -14.74 -5.99 4.51
CA PRO A 111 -15.24 -5.35 5.72
C PRO A 111 -16.57 -4.63 5.47
N ALA A 112 -17.56 -4.90 6.34
CA ALA A 112 -18.91 -4.36 6.19
C ALA A 112 -18.98 -2.83 6.41
N ALA A 113 -18.13 -2.31 7.28
CA ALA A 113 -18.11 -0.91 7.70
C ALA A 113 -16.78 -0.24 7.37
N LEU A 114 -16.95 1.01 6.99
CA LEU A 114 -15.93 1.97 6.62
C LEU A 114 -15.74 2.74 7.91
N SER A 115 -14.68 2.48 8.68
CA SER A 115 -14.49 3.24 9.91
C SER A 115 -14.22 4.69 9.51
N ASP A 116 -15.20 5.57 9.79
CA ASP A 116 -15.14 7.02 9.62
C ASP A 116 -14.22 7.66 10.69
N ASP A 117 -12.95 7.22 10.77
CA ASP A 117 -11.95 7.78 11.68
C ASP A 117 -11.17 8.94 11.04
#